data_AF-A0A0K9NZD4-F1
#
_entry.id   AF-A0A0K9NZD4-F1
#
_cell.length_a   1.000
_cell.length_b   1.000
_cell.length_c   1.000
_cell.angle_alpha   90.00
_cell.angle_beta   90.00
_cell.angle_gamma   90.00
#
_symmetry.space_group_name_H-M   'P 1'
#
loop_
_entity.id
_entity.type
_entity.pdbx_description
1 polymer ?
#
loop_
_entity_poly.entity_id
_entity_poly.type
_entity_poly.pdbx_seq_one_letter_code
_entity_poly.pdbx_strand_id
1 'polypeptide(L)'
;MVSREQKQKKKVNLHDKFEILRSVTNSEAVDKASLIVDTAKYIQELKQKVEKLNEDIAYIKNRSGENDPIVTVKTSDKGFAINVFSVKSSPDTFCLEAFGGENQVESVDVLVVKQAVLQALSNLQGR
;
A
#
# COMPACT_ATOMS: atom_id res chain seq x y z
N MET A 1 -12.91 -13.24 -46.00
CA MET A 1 -11.86 -14.21 -45.58
C MET A 1 -10.73 -13.44 -44.90
N VAL A 2 -10.24 -13.88 -43.73
CA VAL A 2 -9.12 -13.21 -43.03
C VAL A 2 -7.81 -13.44 -43.80
N SER A 3 -7.05 -12.37 -44.06
CA SER A 3 -5.78 -12.43 -44.81
C SER A 3 -4.72 -13.26 -44.07
N ARG A 4 -3.84 -13.94 -44.80
CA ARG A 4 -2.74 -14.76 -44.25
C ARG A 4 -1.84 -13.94 -43.31
N GLU A 5 -1.60 -12.68 -43.64
CA GLU A 5 -0.79 -11.76 -42.82
C GLU A 5 -1.43 -11.49 -41.46
N GLN A 6 -2.76 -11.34 -41.42
CA GLN A 6 -3.49 -11.10 -40.16
C GLN A 6 -3.40 -12.33 -39.24
N LYS A 7 -3.40 -13.54 -39.79
CA LYS A 7 -3.21 -14.77 -39.00
C LYS A 7 -1.80 -14.85 -38.42
N GLN A 8 -0.77 -14.49 -39.19
CA GLN A 8 0.61 -14.50 -38.73
C GLN A 8 0.86 -13.46 -37.63
N LYS A 9 0.35 -12.24 -37.79
CA LYS A 9 0.43 -11.18 -36.76
C LYS A 9 -0.20 -11.62 -35.44
N LYS A 10 -1.36 -12.29 -35.50
CA LYS A 10 -2.02 -12.86 -34.31
C LYS A 10 -1.16 -13.93 -33.62
N LYS A 11 -0.49 -14.78 -34.39
CA LYS A 11 0.39 -15.83 -33.84
C LYS A 11 1.60 -15.25 -33.12
N VAL A 12 2.24 -14.23 -33.70
CA VAL A 12 3.37 -13.53 -33.08
C VAL A 12 2.93 -12.82 -31.79
N ASN A 13 1.87 -12.01 -31.86
CA ASN A 13 1.33 -11.34 -30.67
C ASN A 13 0.99 -12.31 -29.54
N LEU A 14 0.41 -13.47 -29.89
CA LEU A 14 0.10 -14.50 -28.90
C LEU A 14 1.37 -15.10 -28.28
N HIS A 15 2.42 -15.31 -29.07
CA HIS A 15 3.69 -15.80 -28.55
C HIS A 15 4.33 -14.81 -27.57
N ASP A 16 4.36 -13.52 -27.93
CA ASP A 16 4.90 -12.45 -27.09
C ASP A 16 4.18 -12.40 -25.74
N LYS A 17 2.84 -12.56 -25.75
CA LYS A 17 2.04 -12.62 -24.52
C LYS A 17 2.42 -13.80 -23.63
N PHE A 18 2.74 -14.96 -24.19
CA PHE A 18 3.19 -16.12 -23.41
C PHE A 18 4.60 -15.91 -22.85
N GLU A 19 5.50 -15.26 -23.56
CA GLU A 19 6.84 -14.95 -23.03
C GLU A 19 6.77 -13.96 -21.87
N ILE A 20 5.91 -12.94 -21.96
CA ILE A 20 5.62 -12.03 -20.83
C ILE A 20 5.04 -12.81 -19.65
N LEU A 21 4.09 -13.71 -19.91
CA LEU A 21 3.48 -14.49 -18.85
C LEU A 21 4.52 -15.35 -18.12
N ARG A 22 5.43 -15.97 -18.88
CA ARG A 22 6.53 -16.76 -18.35
C ARG A 22 7.46 -15.95 -17.44
N SER A 23 7.88 -14.77 -17.89
CA SER A 23 8.79 -13.92 -17.11
C SER A 23 8.14 -13.38 -15.84
N VAL A 24 6.87 -12.96 -15.90
CA VAL A 24 6.15 -12.42 -14.74
C VAL A 24 5.83 -13.50 -13.70
N THR A 25 5.53 -14.71 -14.15
CA THR A 25 5.20 -15.85 -13.27
C THR A 25 6.41 -16.66 -12.85
N ASN A 26 7.59 -16.38 -13.43
CA ASN A 26 8.81 -17.17 -13.29
C ASN A 26 8.58 -18.68 -13.54
N SER A 27 7.75 -19.00 -14.55
CA SER A 27 7.33 -20.38 -14.84
C SER A 27 8.34 -21.11 -15.73
N GLU A 28 8.68 -22.33 -15.36
CA GLU A 28 9.55 -23.24 -16.13
C GLU A 28 8.77 -24.11 -17.12
N ALA A 29 7.43 -23.99 -17.16
CA ALA A 29 6.56 -24.83 -17.98
C ALA A 29 6.88 -24.72 -19.48
N VAL A 30 7.25 -25.82 -20.14
CA VAL A 30 7.64 -25.77 -21.56
C VAL A 30 6.44 -25.50 -22.49
N ASP A 31 5.27 -26.05 -22.16
CA ASP A 31 4.05 -25.93 -22.97
C ASP A 31 3.13 -24.81 -22.48
N LYS A 32 2.28 -24.32 -23.40
CA LYS A 32 1.39 -23.19 -23.13
C LYS A 32 0.27 -23.53 -22.15
N ALA A 33 -0.17 -24.78 -22.10
CA ALA A 33 -1.26 -25.18 -21.20
C ALA A 33 -0.74 -25.20 -19.76
N SER A 34 0.41 -25.84 -19.50
CA SER A 34 1.02 -25.81 -18.17
C SER A 34 1.41 -24.39 -17.74
N LEU A 35 1.89 -23.54 -18.65
CA LEU A 35 2.13 -22.12 -18.34
C LEU A 35 0.86 -21.38 -17.89
N ILE A 36 -0.30 -21.66 -18.51
CA ILE A 36 -1.59 -21.09 -18.07
C ILE A 36 -1.96 -21.61 -16.68
N VAL A 37 -1.74 -22.89 -16.39
CA VAL A 37 -1.99 -23.48 -15.07
C VAL A 37 -1.11 -22.85 -14.00
N ASP A 38 0.20 -22.72 -14.27
CA ASP A 38 1.16 -22.05 -13.38
C ASP A 38 0.77 -20.60 -13.13
N THR A 39 0.33 -19.90 -14.18
CA THR A 39 -0.17 -18.52 -14.08
C THR A 39 -1.39 -18.45 -13.17
N ALA A 40 -2.36 -19.34 -13.36
CA ALA A 40 -3.57 -19.38 -12.54
C ALA A 40 -3.21 -19.65 -11.07
N LYS A 41 -2.28 -20.57 -10.82
CA LYS A 41 -1.74 -20.86 -9.49
C LYS A 41 -1.07 -19.63 -8.87
N TYR A 42 -0.21 -18.94 -9.62
CA TYR A 42 0.47 -17.72 -9.16
C TYR A 42 -0.53 -16.61 -8.79
N ILE A 43 -1.56 -16.39 -9.62
CA ILE A 43 -2.62 -15.43 -9.31
C ILE A 43 -3.35 -15.82 -8.01
N GLN A 44 -3.63 -17.10 -7.81
CA GLN A 44 -4.26 -17.59 -6.59
C GLN A 44 -3.37 -17.38 -5.36
N GLU A 45 -2.07 -17.68 -5.45
CA GLU A 45 -1.11 -17.44 -4.37
C GLU A 45 -1.03 -15.95 -4.00
N LEU A 46 -1.02 -15.06 -5.00
CA LEU A 46 -1.04 -13.61 -4.75
C LEU A 46 -2.33 -13.18 -4.05
N LYS A 47 -3.49 -13.70 -4.47
CA LYS A 47 -4.77 -13.41 -3.79
C LYS A 47 -4.73 -13.83 -2.33
N GLN A 48 -4.26 -15.05 -2.05
CA GLN A 48 -4.13 -15.56 -0.67
C GLN A 48 -3.15 -14.72 0.17
N LYS A 49 -2.02 -14.29 -0.43
CA LYS A 49 -1.06 -13.41 0.26
C LYS A 49 -1.69 -12.07 0.62
N VAL A 50 -2.49 -11.48 -0.27
CA VAL A 50 -3.19 -10.20 -0.01
C VAL A 50 -4.23 -10.37 1.10
N GLU A 51 -5.02 -11.44 1.07
CA GLU A 51 -6.01 -11.74 2.10
C GLU A 51 -5.35 -11.89 3.48
N LYS A 52 -4.29 -12.70 3.58
CA LYS A 52 -3.54 -12.87 4.83
C LYS A 52 -2.93 -11.57 5.33
N LEU A 53 -2.33 -10.76 4.45
CA LEU A 53 -1.78 -9.46 4.85
C LEU A 53 -2.88 -8.52 5.38
N ASN A 54 -4.08 -8.56 4.78
CA ASN A 54 -5.20 -7.77 5.28
C ASN A 54 -5.69 -8.25 6.65
N GLU A 55 -5.73 -9.57 6.88
CA GLU A 55 -6.02 -10.14 8.20
C GLU A 55 -4.97 -9.76 9.23
N ASP A 56 -3.69 -9.83 8.89
CA ASP A 56 -2.57 -9.44 9.77
C ASP A 56 -2.66 -7.95 10.11
N ILE A 57 -2.97 -7.08 9.13
CA ILE A 57 -3.19 -5.65 9.36
C ILE A 57 -4.38 -5.43 10.30
N ALA A 58 -5.51 -6.12 10.08
CA ALA A 58 -6.68 -6.02 10.94
C ALA A 58 -6.37 -6.52 12.36
N TYR A 59 -5.62 -7.62 12.48
CA TYR A 59 -5.19 -8.18 13.75
C TYR A 59 -4.29 -7.24 14.53
N ILE A 60 -3.29 -6.64 13.87
CA ILE A 60 -2.41 -5.62 14.47
C ILE A 60 -3.23 -4.41 14.92
N LYS A 61 -4.14 -3.94 14.07
CA LYS A 61 -5.03 -2.80 14.38
C LYS A 61 -5.94 -3.07 15.59
N ASN A 62 -6.43 -4.29 15.73
CA ASN A 62 -7.26 -4.70 16.87
C ASN A 62 -6.42 -4.89 18.16
N ARG A 63 -5.17 -5.38 18.03
CA ARG A 63 -4.22 -5.50 19.15
C ARG A 63 -3.70 -4.15 19.64
N SER A 64 -3.54 -3.16 18.77
CA SER A 64 -3.20 -1.79 19.17
C SER A 64 -4.35 -1.05 19.83
N GLY A 65 -5.49 -1.72 20.08
CA GLY A 65 -6.69 -1.05 20.51
C GLY A 65 -7.28 -0.23 19.37
N GLU A 66 -8.54 -0.47 19.06
CA GLU A 66 -9.33 0.20 18.02
C GLU A 66 -9.53 1.72 18.25
N ASN A 67 -8.76 2.30 19.17
CA ASN A 67 -8.95 3.62 19.74
C ASN A 67 -7.65 4.43 19.82
N ASP A 68 -6.55 3.91 19.28
CA ASP A 68 -5.32 4.67 19.19
C ASP A 68 -5.45 5.69 18.05
N PRO A 69 -5.09 6.96 18.30
CA PRO A 69 -5.22 8.00 17.30
C PRO A 69 -4.30 7.71 16.10
N ILE A 70 -4.87 7.65 14.92
CA ILE A 70 -4.14 7.47 13.66
C ILE A 70 -3.57 8.83 13.26
N VAL A 71 -2.24 8.95 13.24
CA VAL A 71 -1.53 10.17 12.85
C VAL A 71 -0.90 10.00 11.48
N THR A 72 -1.24 10.89 10.54
CA THR A 72 -0.61 11.01 9.22
C THR A 72 0.11 12.34 9.12
N VAL A 73 1.38 12.34 8.71
CA VAL A 73 2.18 13.55 8.53
C VAL A 73 2.57 13.66 7.07
N LYS A 74 2.37 14.83 6.47
CA LYS A 74 2.81 15.18 5.11
C LYS A 74 3.73 16.39 5.17
N THR A 75 4.81 16.36 4.42
CA THR A 75 5.71 17.50 4.22
C THR A 75 5.19 18.39 3.09
N SER A 76 5.36 19.70 3.25
CA SER A 76 5.05 20.73 2.26
C SER A 76 6.07 21.85 2.34
N ASP A 77 6.11 22.75 1.36
CA ASP A 77 7.06 23.86 1.26
C ASP A 77 7.00 24.82 2.48
N LYS A 78 5.92 24.74 3.27
CA LYS A 78 5.66 25.58 4.45
C LYS A 78 5.71 24.82 5.80
N GLY A 79 6.16 23.56 5.81
CA GLY A 79 6.27 22.73 7.02
C GLY A 79 5.54 21.38 6.95
N PHE A 80 4.85 21.00 8.04
CA PHE A 80 4.20 19.69 8.17
C PHE A 80 2.67 19.82 8.30
N ALA A 81 1.92 19.13 7.43
CA ALA A 81 0.50 18.92 7.62
C ALA A 81 0.28 17.62 8.43
N ILE A 82 -0.31 17.73 9.61
CA ILE A 82 -0.52 16.62 10.54
C ILE A 82 -2.03 16.34 10.64
N ASN A 83 -2.47 15.20 10.13
CA ASN A 83 -3.85 14.75 10.25
C ASN A 83 -3.95 13.70 11.35
N VAL A 84 -4.82 13.94 12.34
CA VAL A 84 -5.03 13.04 13.48
C VAL A 84 -6.48 12.56 13.46
N PHE A 85 -6.68 11.25 13.36
CA PHE A 85 -8.01 10.64 13.41
C PHE A 85 -8.12 9.77 14.66
N SER A 86 -9.03 10.12 15.57
CA SER A 86 -9.26 9.37 16.82
C SER A 86 -10.71 8.89 16.90
N VAL A 87 -10.89 7.60 17.20
CA VAL A 87 -12.21 6.94 17.27
C VAL A 87 -12.88 7.12 18.64
N LYS A 88 -12.12 7.56 19.67
CA LYS A 88 -12.54 7.41 21.07
C LYS A 88 -13.36 8.58 21.67
N SER A 89 -13.65 9.66 20.95
CA SER A 89 -14.39 10.79 21.54
C SER A 89 -15.30 11.55 20.56
N SER A 90 -16.47 10.98 20.24
CA SER A 90 -17.64 11.69 19.65
C SER A 90 -17.36 12.48 18.33
N PRO A 91 -18.34 13.14 17.66
CA PRO A 91 -18.23 13.50 16.23
C PRO A 91 -17.36 14.74 15.93
N ASP A 92 -16.51 15.17 16.85
CA ASP A 92 -15.69 16.37 16.69
C ASP A 92 -14.28 15.97 16.23
N THR A 93 -14.11 15.99 14.91
CA THR A 93 -12.80 15.84 14.27
C THR A 93 -11.97 17.10 14.55
N PHE A 94 -10.85 16.99 15.26
CA PHE A 94 -9.91 18.10 15.40
C PHE A 94 -8.79 17.99 14.38
N CYS A 95 -8.61 19.01 13.55
CA CYS A 95 -7.50 19.12 12.60
C CYS A 95 -6.39 19.97 13.25
N LEU A 96 -5.16 19.44 13.32
CA LEU A 96 -3.99 20.17 13.81
C LEU A 96 -3.13 20.61 12.61
N GLU A 97 -3.15 21.90 12.29
CA GLU A 97 -2.24 22.47 11.30
C GLU A 97 -1.11 23.21 12.01
N ALA A 98 0.13 22.76 11.80
CA ALA A 98 1.33 23.39 12.35
C ALA A 98 2.22 23.86 11.20
N PHE A 99 2.38 25.17 11.04
CA PHE A 99 3.28 25.76 10.04
C PHE A 99 4.63 26.07 10.68
N GLY A 100 5.70 25.56 10.08
CA GLY A 100 7.07 25.82 10.51
C GLY A 100 7.51 27.21 10.03
N GLY A 101 7.91 28.09 10.95
CA GLY A 101 8.43 29.41 10.60
C GLY A 101 9.78 29.35 9.89
N GLU A 102 10.09 30.42 9.14
CA GLU A 102 11.28 30.61 8.32
C GLU A 102 12.57 30.69 9.15
N ASN A 103 12.96 29.60 9.81
CA ASN A 103 14.31 29.43 10.33
C ASN A 103 14.81 28.08 9.85
N GLN A 104 15.95 28.12 9.15
CA GLN A 104 16.65 26.96 8.62
C GLN A 104 17.12 26.07 9.79
N VAL A 105 16.21 25.26 10.31
CA VAL A 105 16.52 24.17 11.23
C VAL A 105 16.60 22.91 10.39
N GLU A 106 17.54 22.03 10.75
CA GLU A 106 17.70 20.68 10.20
C GLU A 106 16.34 20.06 9.85
N SER A 107 16.25 19.49 8.65
CA SER A 107 15.07 18.75 8.18
C SER A 107 14.67 17.71 9.23
N VAL A 108 13.64 18.01 10.02
CA VAL A 108 13.12 17.08 11.03
C VAL A 108 12.48 15.90 10.32
N ASP A 109 12.84 14.69 10.73
CA ASP A 109 12.29 13.47 10.13
C ASP A 109 10.77 13.38 10.39
N VAL A 110 10.01 13.11 9.33
CA VAL A 110 8.56 12.89 9.36
C VAL A 110 8.16 11.84 10.40
N LEU A 111 8.98 10.81 10.57
CA LEU A 111 8.78 9.75 11.55
C LEU A 111 8.94 10.26 12.98
N VAL A 112 9.90 11.15 13.23
CA VAL A 112 10.09 11.79 14.53
C VAL A 112 8.89 12.67 14.88
N VAL A 113 8.38 13.44 13.92
CA VAL A 113 7.16 14.25 14.09
C VAL A 113 5.96 13.34 14.39
N LYS A 114 5.77 12.28 13.61
CA LYS A 114 4.67 11.32 13.81
C LYS A 114 4.75 10.68 15.20
N GLN A 115 5.94 10.25 15.63
CA GLN A 115 6.14 9.60 16.91
C GLN A 115 5.88 10.57 18.08
N ALA A 116 6.35 11.82 17.98
CA ALA A 116 6.12 12.84 19.00
C ALA A 116 4.63 13.15 19.18
N VAL A 117 3.87 13.24 18.08
CA VAL A 117 2.43 13.46 18.12
C VAL A 117 1.71 12.27 18.76
N LEU A 118 2.06 11.04 18.40
CA LEU A 118 1.50 9.84 19.04
C LEU A 118 1.76 9.81 20.55
N GLN A 119 2.98 10.15 20.98
CA GLN A 119 3.34 10.25 22.40
C GLN A 119 2.56 11.35 23.13
N ALA A 120 2.39 12.51 22.52
CA ALA A 120 1.60 13.59 23.10
C ALA A 120 0.14 13.16 23.33
N LEU A 121 -0.44 12.46 22.35
CA LEU A 121 -1.81 11.97 22.44
C LEU A 121 -1.97 10.85 23.49
N SER A 122 -0.99 9.95 23.62
CA SER A 122 -1.03 8.93 24.68
C SER A 122 -0.94 9.54 26.08
N ASN A 123 -0.16 10.62 26.25
CA ASN A 123 -0.03 11.32 27.54
C ASN A 123 -1.35 12.01 27.98
N LEU A 124 -2.24 12.34 27.04
CA LEU A 124 -3.55 12.92 27.34
C LEU A 124 -4.57 11.88 27.80
N GLN A 125 -4.41 10.61 27.42
CA GLN A 125 -5.34 9.52 27.78
C GLN A 125 -5.07 8.92 29.18
N GLY A 126 -3.92 9.21 29.78
CA GLY A 126 -3.48 8.65 31.06
C GLY A 126 -3.70 9.54 32.29
N ARG A 127 -4.67 10.46 32.27
CA ARG A 127 -4.94 11.40 33.39
C ARG A 127 -6.34 11.25 33.97
#